data_AF-A0AAU7CC88-F1
#
_entry.id   AF-A0AAU7CC88-F1
#
_cell.length_a   1.000
_cell.length_b   1.000
_cell.length_c   1.000
_cell.angle_alpha   90.00
_cell.angle_beta   90.00
_cell.angle_gamma   90.00
#
_symmetry.space_group_name_H-M   'P 1'
#
loop_
_entity.id
_entity.type
_entity.pdbx_description
1 polymer ?
#
loop_
_entity_poly.entity_id
_entity_poly.type
_entity_poly.pdbx_seq_one_letter_code
_entity_poly.pdbx_strand_id
1 'polypeptide(L)'
;MNSTTLALLMIPVAYLIGAIPFGYLTALWARGVDIRTVGSGNIGATNVGRVLGFRFFVFVFLLDLAKGFLPTYLFPMAVARYTGHAVPQLGVFVALATIMGHNFPIYLKFKGGKGVATSLGALLALNWVASLAAFVGFVLALVVTRFVSFSSMLGGLVFLAVYFVRVDDPWNQEHLAMSVVTIGLFSLLVVRHRKNIVRIKAGTEPKVSFRKNRPSGRVALFLVPILALAGAGAIYGLNAQANRRLELRLPPYDLTEVERVGTGHQRTERLTYADNGNLLAVTCPRYNRVVLYHVTKSDQLELARDLELEGKPVAIWTNRDRLYVLVRPSGDERHVKPGWWQAFDLQGEPVGKPVTAGMYPDDLVVTADGRHALVLSSGKGEGDEKRPAPALEVFDLAATPAQVVGRLEFNQPGDDPARLTLSASGNHAAVTLLGTNQMAAVDLANREQPALISRSDLEKSQAPHLSETEDDSILTAITPDHDAVVIPWPKTVATRGGCIACILPQGPGLTLIDAATRRLLGQFPLRAGSLNLGVARPMGLAFSPERGLLAVATRSGSVHLIAVRNRPGKIGNPEHAQVAISEHENRRR
;
A
#
# COMPACT_ATOMS: atom_id res chain seq x y z
N MET A 1 13.28 40.90 -9.99
CA MET A 1 12.74 40.63 -8.63
C MET A 1 13.80 41.08 -7.64
N ASN A 2 13.47 41.95 -6.68
CA ASN A 2 14.48 42.43 -5.71
C ASN A 2 14.85 41.31 -4.71
N SER A 3 15.99 41.47 -4.02
CA SER A 3 16.55 40.48 -3.08
C SER A 3 15.56 40.13 -1.96
N THR A 4 14.83 41.11 -1.44
CA THR A 4 13.82 40.93 -0.39
C THR A 4 12.64 40.08 -0.85
N THR A 5 12.07 40.32 -2.03
CA THR A 5 10.95 39.52 -2.56
C THR A 5 11.37 38.06 -2.79
N LEU A 6 12.57 37.83 -3.32
CA LEU A 6 13.08 36.47 -3.52
C LEU A 6 13.35 35.78 -2.17
N ALA A 7 13.91 36.49 -1.20
CA ALA A 7 14.11 35.98 0.15
C ALA A 7 12.79 35.56 0.82
N LEU A 8 11.73 36.36 0.68
CA LEU A 8 10.40 36.04 1.20
C LEU A 8 9.80 34.78 0.57
N LEU A 9 10.09 34.49 -0.70
CA LEU A 9 9.65 33.25 -1.38
C LEU A 9 10.46 32.03 -0.93
N MET A 10 11.74 32.19 -0.60
CA MET A 10 12.60 31.09 -0.16
C MET A 10 12.19 30.52 1.20
N ILE A 11 11.56 31.33 2.07
CA ILE A 11 11.15 30.90 3.42
C ILE A 11 10.03 29.83 3.37
N PRO A 12 8.90 30.02 2.66
CA PRO A 12 7.90 28.96 2.46
C PRO A 12 8.46 27.70 1.78
N VAL A 13 9.34 27.87 0.79
CA VAL A 13 9.99 26.73 0.12
C VAL A 13 10.84 25.93 1.10
N ALA A 14 11.61 26.62 1.95
CA ALA A 14 12.40 25.98 3.00
C ALA A 14 11.51 25.22 4.00
N TYR A 15 10.35 25.79 4.38
CA TYR A 15 9.36 25.09 5.19
C TYR A 15 8.85 23.81 4.50
N LEU A 16 8.51 23.86 3.22
CA LEU A 16 8.02 22.70 2.46
C LEU A 16 9.08 21.60 2.32
N ILE A 17 10.35 21.96 2.14
CA ILE A 17 11.48 21.02 2.14
C ILE A 17 11.66 20.40 3.53
N GLY A 18 11.65 21.23 4.58
CA GLY A 18 11.72 20.76 5.97
C GLY A 18 10.56 19.83 6.34
N ALA A 19 9.38 20.06 5.77
CA ALA A 19 8.17 19.29 5.99
C ALA A 19 8.20 17.88 5.41
N ILE A 20 9.13 17.55 4.51
CA ILE A 20 9.27 16.21 3.95
C ILE A 20 9.55 15.20 5.07
N PRO A 21 8.66 14.22 5.35
CA PRO A 21 8.75 13.40 6.54
C PRO A 21 9.56 12.12 6.27
N PHE A 22 10.88 12.25 6.08
CA PHE A 22 11.74 11.13 5.65
C PHE A 22 11.64 9.86 6.50
N GLY A 23 11.49 9.97 7.83
CA GLY A 23 11.33 8.76 8.64
C GLY A 23 9.97 8.09 8.52
N TYR A 24 8.91 8.84 8.24
CA TYR A 24 7.62 8.27 7.84
C TYR A 24 7.74 7.58 6.48
N LEU A 25 8.32 8.26 5.49
CA LEU A 25 8.54 7.73 4.15
C LEU A 25 9.42 6.47 4.16
N THR A 26 10.50 6.48 4.96
CA THR A 26 11.43 5.35 5.06
C THR A 26 10.79 4.15 5.73
N ALA A 27 9.98 4.34 6.78
CA ALA A 27 9.27 3.24 7.43
C ALA A 27 8.19 2.62 6.56
N LEU A 28 7.48 3.48 5.83
CA LEU A 28 6.50 3.04 4.84
C LEU A 28 7.19 2.29 3.69
N TRP A 29 8.34 2.78 3.22
CA TRP A 29 9.10 2.15 2.14
C TRP A 29 9.72 0.81 2.54
N ALA A 30 10.44 0.79 3.65
CA ALA A 30 11.24 -0.37 4.02
C ALA A 30 10.42 -1.54 4.54
N ARG A 31 9.28 -1.28 5.21
CA ARG A 31 8.45 -2.35 5.82
C ARG A 31 6.93 -2.13 5.73
N GLY A 32 6.45 -1.12 5.03
CA GLY A 32 5.00 -0.84 4.95
C GLY A 32 4.37 -0.41 6.27
N VAL A 33 5.18 0.03 7.24
CA VAL A 33 4.72 0.35 8.59
C VAL A 33 4.49 1.86 8.73
N ASP A 34 3.31 2.25 9.23
CA ASP A 34 3.12 3.62 9.72
C ASP A 34 3.94 3.82 11.00
N ILE A 35 5.07 4.51 10.90
CA ILE A 35 5.98 4.74 12.03
C ILE A 35 5.32 5.49 13.21
N ARG A 36 4.15 6.10 13.00
CA ARG A 36 3.39 6.81 14.05
C ARG A 36 2.61 5.85 14.95
N THR A 37 2.37 4.61 14.52
CA THR A 37 1.64 3.60 15.30
C THR A 37 2.55 2.64 16.05
N VAL A 38 3.86 2.68 15.81
CA VAL A 38 4.84 1.75 16.38
C VAL A 38 5.97 2.46 17.14
N GLY A 39 6.57 1.73 18.08
CA GLY A 39 7.65 2.24 18.91
C GLY A 39 7.21 3.46 19.73
N SER A 40 7.92 4.58 19.61
CA SER A 40 7.55 5.82 20.30
C SER A 40 6.47 6.64 19.58
N GLY A 41 5.98 6.19 18.43
CA GLY A 41 5.02 6.91 17.58
C GLY A 41 5.56 8.21 16.96
N ASN A 42 6.89 8.39 16.94
CA ASN A 42 7.56 9.57 16.40
C ASN A 42 8.13 9.24 15.02
N ILE A 43 8.09 10.19 14.08
CA ILE A 43 8.60 9.99 12.71
C ILE A 43 10.13 10.15 12.61
N GLY A 44 10.82 10.55 13.68
CA GLY A 44 12.27 10.80 13.65
C GLY A 44 13.14 9.52 13.57
N ALA A 45 14.39 9.70 13.15
CA ALA A 45 15.38 8.65 12.95
C ALA A 45 15.48 7.63 14.11
N THR A 46 15.42 8.08 15.37
CA THR A 46 15.51 7.18 16.54
C THR A 46 14.39 6.13 16.55
N ASN A 47 13.16 6.50 16.22
CA ASN A 47 12.06 5.55 16.21
C ASN A 47 12.19 4.58 15.03
N VAL A 48 12.53 5.13 13.85
CA VAL A 48 12.83 4.34 12.66
C VAL A 48 13.94 3.32 12.94
N GLY A 49 15.01 3.73 13.62
CA GLY A 49 16.10 2.86 14.03
C GLY A 49 15.68 1.71 14.95
N ARG A 50 14.77 1.98 15.90
CA ARG A 50 14.24 0.95 16.79
C ARG A 50 13.36 -0.06 16.07
N VAL A 51 12.56 0.40 15.11
CA VAL A 51 11.59 -0.45 14.40
C VAL A 51 12.23 -1.20 13.23
N LEU A 52 13.13 -0.55 12.49
CA LEU A 52 13.66 -1.07 11.22
C LEU A 52 15.15 -1.44 11.29
N GLY A 53 15.88 -0.97 12.30
CA GLY A 53 17.30 -1.25 12.52
C GLY A 53 18.24 -0.07 12.21
N PHE A 54 19.50 -0.24 12.60
CA PHE A 54 20.52 0.83 12.59
C PHE A 54 20.80 1.43 11.21
N ARG A 55 20.73 0.63 10.13
CA ARG A 55 20.94 1.15 8.77
C ARG A 55 19.93 2.24 8.41
N PHE A 56 18.66 2.03 8.78
CA PHE A 56 17.58 2.99 8.55
C PHE A 56 17.63 4.18 9.51
N PHE A 57 18.13 3.98 10.74
CA PHE A 57 18.45 5.09 11.65
C PHE A 57 19.39 6.08 10.96
N VAL A 58 20.54 5.59 10.47
CA VAL A 58 21.57 6.43 9.85
C VAL A 58 21.00 7.12 8.60
N PHE A 59 20.29 6.37 7.76
CA PHE A 59 19.69 6.91 6.54
C PHE A 59 18.73 8.08 6.82
N VAL A 60 17.75 7.89 7.72
CA VAL A 60 16.79 8.94 8.07
C VAL A 60 17.47 10.11 8.75
N PHE A 61 18.44 9.83 9.64
CA PHE A 61 19.19 10.88 10.33
C PHE A 61 19.91 11.78 9.32
N LEU A 62 20.59 11.19 8.33
CA LEU A 62 21.32 11.96 7.31
C LEU A 62 20.37 12.76 6.41
N LEU A 63 19.22 12.21 6.02
CA LEU A 63 18.24 12.95 5.22
C LEU A 63 17.59 14.10 6.00
N ASP A 64 17.22 13.87 7.27
CA ASP A 64 16.69 14.93 8.12
C ASP A 64 17.75 16.00 8.43
N LEU A 65 19.02 15.62 8.56
CA LEU A 65 20.14 16.57 8.69
C LEU A 65 20.33 17.37 7.40
N ALA A 66 20.36 16.69 6.24
CA ALA A 66 20.57 17.31 4.94
C ALA A 66 19.48 18.32 4.59
N LYS A 67 18.20 18.01 4.87
CA LYS A 67 17.10 18.95 4.61
C LYS A 67 17.12 20.19 5.52
N GLY A 68 17.78 20.11 6.67
CA GLY A 68 18.06 21.28 7.50
C GLY A 68 19.25 22.08 6.96
N PHE A 69 20.34 21.39 6.65
CA PHE A 69 21.59 22.01 6.21
C PHE A 69 21.48 22.68 4.82
N LEU A 70 20.99 21.95 3.82
CA LEU A 70 21.06 22.38 2.41
C LEU A 70 20.28 23.67 2.15
N PRO A 71 19.01 23.84 2.56
CA PRO A 71 18.30 25.09 2.33
C PRO A 71 18.96 26.25 3.08
N THR A 72 19.32 26.04 4.36
CA THR A 72 19.94 27.07 5.21
C THR A 72 21.26 27.58 4.65
N TYR A 73 22.06 26.70 4.06
CA TYR A 73 23.32 27.06 3.44
C TYR A 73 23.12 27.67 2.04
N LEU A 74 22.33 27.02 1.17
CA LEU A 74 22.25 27.34 -0.25
C LEU A 74 21.34 28.53 -0.57
N PHE A 75 20.23 28.72 0.15
CA PHE A 75 19.24 29.75 -0.22
C PHE A 75 19.77 31.17 -0.06
N PRO A 76 20.45 31.55 1.04
CA PRO A 76 21.05 32.87 1.15
C PRO A 76 22.08 33.14 0.04
N MET A 77 22.89 32.14 -0.31
CA MET A 77 23.85 32.25 -1.42
C MET A 77 23.17 32.39 -2.78
N ALA A 78 22.09 31.65 -3.02
CA ALA A 78 21.32 31.73 -4.26
C ALA A 78 20.68 33.12 -4.42
N VAL A 79 20.10 33.68 -3.36
CA VAL A 79 19.54 35.04 -3.36
C VAL A 79 20.63 36.07 -3.65
N ALA A 80 21.76 36.00 -2.95
CA ALA A 80 22.86 36.92 -3.16
C ALA A 80 23.42 36.85 -4.60
N ARG A 81 23.60 35.65 -5.15
CA ARG A 81 24.09 35.45 -6.53
C ARG A 81 23.10 35.94 -7.58
N TYR A 82 21.80 35.69 -7.40
CA TYR A 82 20.78 36.03 -8.40
C TYR A 82 20.43 37.52 -8.39
N THR A 83 20.52 38.18 -7.24
CA THR A 83 20.09 39.59 -7.09
C THR A 83 21.24 40.58 -6.87
N GLY A 84 22.48 40.08 -6.76
CA GLY A 84 23.66 40.88 -6.47
C GLY A 84 23.75 41.40 -5.02
N HIS A 85 22.73 41.16 -4.20
CA HIS A 85 22.63 41.70 -2.84
C HIS A 85 22.31 40.59 -1.84
N ALA A 86 23.15 40.44 -0.83
CA ALA A 86 22.86 39.56 0.29
C ALA A 86 21.72 40.13 1.15
N VAL A 87 20.83 39.26 1.63
CA VAL A 87 19.80 39.63 2.61
C VAL A 87 20.28 39.23 3.99
N PRO A 88 20.53 40.18 4.91
CA PRO A 88 20.95 39.87 6.27
C PRO A 88 19.98 38.89 6.94
N GLN A 89 20.50 37.98 7.76
CA GLN A 89 19.72 37.02 8.57
C GLN A 89 18.84 36.02 7.80
N LEU A 90 18.82 36.03 6.45
CA LEU A 90 18.00 35.10 5.67
C LEU A 90 18.27 33.62 6.03
N GLY A 91 19.53 33.26 6.27
CA GLY A 91 19.89 31.91 6.71
C GLY A 91 19.20 31.50 8.01
N VAL A 92 19.06 32.42 8.96
CA VAL A 92 18.39 32.18 10.25
C VAL A 92 16.89 31.91 10.04
N PHE A 93 16.23 32.70 9.20
CA PHE A 93 14.81 32.49 8.89
C PHE A 93 14.55 31.21 8.08
N VAL A 94 15.45 30.87 7.16
CA VAL A 94 15.39 29.59 6.41
C VAL A 94 15.61 28.40 7.34
N ALA A 95 16.56 28.49 8.29
CA ALA A 95 16.74 27.49 9.33
C ALA A 95 15.49 27.31 10.19
N LEU A 96 14.89 28.42 10.65
CA LEU A 96 13.65 28.36 11.40
C LEU A 96 12.54 27.68 10.60
N ALA A 97 12.37 28.06 9.32
CA ALA A 97 11.36 27.49 8.44
C ALA A 97 11.53 25.98 8.22
N THR A 98 12.75 25.51 7.92
CA THR A 98 13.01 24.06 7.75
C THR A 98 12.72 23.27 9.03
N ILE A 99 13.11 23.79 10.19
CA ILE A 99 12.85 23.15 11.49
C ILE A 99 11.35 23.14 11.81
N MET A 100 10.64 24.24 11.56
CA MET A 100 9.19 24.30 11.69
C MET A 100 8.50 23.32 10.75
N GLY A 101 8.98 23.19 9.50
CA GLY A 101 8.54 22.18 8.55
C GLY A 101 8.65 20.78 9.13
N HIS A 102 9.80 20.40 9.68
CA HIS A 102 9.98 19.06 10.27
C HIS A 102 9.08 18.83 11.51
N ASN A 103 8.93 19.85 12.36
CA ASN A 103 8.15 19.73 13.61
C ASN A 103 6.64 19.74 13.36
N PHE A 104 6.21 20.51 12.36
CA PHE A 104 4.81 20.75 11.99
C PHE A 104 4.63 20.61 10.47
N PRO A 105 4.86 19.41 9.89
CA PRO A 105 4.80 19.20 8.45
C PRO A 105 3.36 19.24 7.97
N ILE A 106 3.10 20.08 6.97
CA ILE A 106 1.79 20.20 6.34
C ILE A 106 1.28 18.85 5.81
N TYR A 107 2.18 18.02 5.28
CA TYR A 107 1.88 16.69 4.72
C TYR A 107 1.35 15.70 5.76
N LEU A 108 1.59 15.93 7.05
CA LEU A 108 1.10 15.07 8.15
C LEU A 108 0.15 15.82 9.08
N LYS A 109 -0.64 16.76 8.56
CA LYS A 109 -1.61 17.56 9.34
C LYS A 109 -0.93 18.23 10.55
N PHE A 110 0.26 18.78 10.34
CA PHE A 110 1.10 19.44 11.33
C PHE A 110 1.55 18.55 12.51
N LYS A 111 1.48 17.22 12.37
CA LYS A 111 1.96 16.25 13.37
C LYS A 111 3.31 15.68 12.96
N GLY A 112 4.38 16.40 13.31
CA GLY A 112 5.75 16.06 12.90
C GLY A 112 6.64 15.49 14.00
N GLY A 113 7.94 15.51 13.70
CA GLY A 113 8.98 15.03 14.60
C GLY A 113 9.34 16.02 15.70
N LYS A 114 10.53 15.86 16.27
CA LYS A 114 11.06 16.76 17.31
C LYS A 114 12.17 17.68 16.82
N GLY A 115 12.60 17.51 15.57
CA GLY A 115 13.51 18.44 14.92
C GLY A 115 14.99 18.24 15.22
N VAL A 116 15.41 17.29 16.06
CA VAL A 116 16.82 17.19 16.50
C VAL A 116 17.83 17.13 15.33
N ALA A 117 17.64 16.22 14.37
CA ALA A 117 18.55 16.09 13.22
C ALA A 117 18.47 17.29 12.27
N THR A 118 17.25 17.76 11.98
CA THR A 118 17.03 18.96 11.15
C THR A 118 17.64 20.21 11.76
N SER A 119 17.48 20.41 13.07
CA SER A 119 18.09 21.50 13.84
C SER A 119 19.61 21.38 13.82
N LEU A 120 20.18 20.19 14.01
CA LEU A 120 21.62 20.00 13.91
C LEU A 120 22.13 20.38 12.52
N GLY A 121 21.46 19.96 11.44
CA GLY A 121 21.84 20.32 10.07
C GLY A 121 21.73 21.82 9.80
N ALA A 122 20.61 22.44 10.16
CA ALA A 122 20.40 23.87 9.96
C ALA A 122 21.37 24.72 10.79
N LEU A 123 21.59 24.36 12.06
CA LEU A 123 22.55 25.05 12.93
C LEU A 123 24.00 24.80 12.51
N LEU A 124 24.33 23.65 11.92
CA LEU A 124 25.66 23.38 11.37
C LEU A 124 25.99 24.34 10.22
N ALA A 125 24.99 24.69 9.40
CA ALA A 125 25.14 25.67 8.34
C ALA A 125 25.33 27.11 8.86
N LEU A 126 24.79 27.44 10.05
CA LEU A 126 24.87 28.78 10.65
C LEU A 126 26.09 28.96 11.58
N ASN A 127 26.40 27.95 12.39
CA ASN A 127 27.51 27.96 13.34
C ASN A 127 28.03 26.53 13.55
N TRP A 128 29.08 26.18 12.80
CA TRP A 128 29.61 24.82 12.81
C TRP A 128 30.31 24.46 14.13
N VAL A 129 30.92 25.44 14.81
CA VAL A 129 31.63 25.22 16.08
C VAL A 129 30.66 24.86 17.20
N ALA A 130 29.60 25.67 17.38
CA ALA A 130 28.57 25.40 18.37
C ALA A 130 27.82 24.09 18.07
N SER A 131 27.59 23.78 16.78
CA SER A 131 26.96 22.53 16.34
C SER A 131 27.83 21.30 16.62
N LEU A 132 29.15 21.42 16.42
CA LEU A 132 30.09 20.35 16.75
C LEU A 132 30.13 20.11 18.26
N ALA A 133 30.18 21.17 19.07
CA ALA A 133 30.13 21.06 20.52
C ALA A 133 28.81 20.41 20.99
N ALA A 134 27.69 20.81 20.40
CA ALA A 134 26.37 20.21 20.66
C ALA A 134 26.34 18.70 20.35
N PHE A 135 26.93 18.29 19.22
CA PHE A 135 27.05 16.89 18.85
C PHE A 135 27.92 16.11 19.84
N VAL A 136 29.07 16.67 20.24
CA VAL A 136 29.95 16.06 21.26
C VAL A 136 29.21 15.93 22.59
N GLY A 137 28.54 16.99 23.07
CA GLY A 137 27.74 16.97 24.28
C GLY A 137 26.62 15.93 24.25
N PHE A 138 25.94 15.81 23.10
CA PHE A 138 24.97 14.75 22.86
C PHE A 138 25.59 13.35 22.99
N VAL A 139 26.71 13.09 22.32
CA VAL A 139 27.38 11.78 22.31
C VAL A 139 27.84 11.40 23.73
N LEU A 140 28.50 12.32 24.45
CA LEU A 140 28.94 12.08 25.83
C LEU A 140 27.76 11.76 26.74
N ALA A 141 26.68 12.55 26.67
CA ALA A 141 25.46 12.26 27.43
C ALA A 141 24.84 10.92 27.05
N LEU A 142 24.86 10.55 25.77
CA LEU A 142 24.27 9.30 25.29
C LEU A 142 25.05 8.08 25.79
N VAL A 143 26.38 8.15 25.81
CA VAL A 143 27.24 7.09 26.33
C VAL A 143 27.00 6.87 27.82
N VAL A 144 26.92 7.96 28.60
CA VAL A 144 26.73 7.90 30.06
C VAL A 144 25.30 7.48 30.43
N THR A 145 24.29 8.17 29.89
CA THR A 145 22.89 8.03 30.34
C THR A 145 22.12 6.97 29.57
N ARG A 146 22.53 6.67 28.33
CA ARG A 146 21.82 5.80 27.37
C ARG A 146 20.43 6.31 26.96
N PHE A 147 20.06 7.55 27.30
CA PHE A 147 18.78 8.15 26.95
C PHE A 147 18.93 9.15 25.80
N VAL A 148 18.47 8.78 24.59
CA VAL A 148 18.55 9.67 23.41
C VAL A 148 17.83 11.01 23.62
N SER A 149 16.71 11.00 24.34
CA SER A 149 15.93 12.21 24.64
C SER A 149 16.67 13.19 25.56
N PHE A 150 17.28 12.69 26.63
CA PHE A 150 18.11 13.50 27.53
C PHE A 150 19.33 14.07 26.79
N SER A 151 20.05 13.22 26.06
CA SER A 151 21.19 13.64 25.25
C SER A 151 20.85 14.72 24.24
N SER A 152 19.68 14.63 23.60
CA SER A 152 19.22 15.65 22.62
C SER A 152 19.01 17.01 23.28
N MET A 153 18.41 17.04 24.47
CA MET A 153 18.22 18.29 25.23
C MET A 153 19.55 18.85 25.72
N LEU A 154 20.47 18.01 26.19
CA LEU A 154 21.79 18.46 26.61
C LEU A 154 22.60 19.01 25.43
N GLY A 155 22.56 18.35 24.25
CA GLY A 155 23.19 18.87 23.04
C GLY A 155 22.65 20.24 22.65
N GLY A 156 21.34 20.45 22.70
CA GLY A 156 20.72 21.76 22.48
C GLY A 156 21.16 22.83 23.49
N LEU A 157 21.33 22.45 24.77
CA LEU A 157 21.84 23.35 25.80
C LEU A 157 23.31 23.70 25.58
N VAL A 158 24.14 22.72 25.18
CA VAL A 158 25.55 22.95 24.84
C VAL A 158 25.69 23.86 23.64
N PHE A 159 24.84 23.70 22.60
CA PHE A 159 24.80 24.63 21.48
C PHE A 159 24.56 26.06 21.98
N LEU A 160 23.52 26.26 22.79
CA LEU A 160 23.13 27.55 23.35
C LEU A 160 24.29 28.18 24.13
N ALA A 161 24.89 27.42 25.06
CA ALA A 161 26.00 27.89 25.88
C ALA A 161 27.23 28.28 25.04
N VAL A 162 27.63 27.43 24.09
CA VAL A 162 28.80 27.70 23.24
C VAL A 162 28.56 28.88 22.30
N TYR A 163 27.33 29.04 21.79
CA TYR A 163 26.96 30.21 21.00
C TYR A 163 27.12 31.50 21.81
N PHE A 164 26.51 31.59 23.01
CA PHE A 164 26.55 32.80 23.83
C PHE A 164 27.93 33.10 24.44
N VAL A 165 28.79 32.11 24.61
CA VAL A 165 30.18 32.32 25.06
C VAL A 165 31.08 32.84 23.94
N ARG A 166 30.75 32.53 22.68
CA ARG A 166 31.60 32.85 21.52
C ARG A 166 31.20 34.10 20.75
N VAL A 167 29.96 34.55 20.92
CA VAL A 167 29.44 35.73 20.22
C VAL A 167 29.57 36.92 21.14
N ASP A 168 30.44 37.85 20.75
CA ASP A 168 30.55 39.15 21.40
C ASP A 168 29.30 39.97 21.06
N ASP A 169 28.71 40.60 22.09
CA ASP A 169 27.43 41.34 22.01
C ASP A 169 26.32 40.59 21.22
N PRO A 170 25.80 39.47 21.75
CA PRO A 170 24.81 38.63 21.07
C PRO A 170 23.45 39.31 20.86
N TRP A 171 23.26 40.53 21.37
CA TRP A 171 22.03 41.29 21.28
C TRP A 171 22.11 42.46 20.28
N ASN A 172 23.25 42.64 19.60
CA ASN A 172 23.39 43.61 18.51
C ASN A 172 22.51 43.24 17.29
N GLN A 173 22.36 44.16 16.34
CA GLN A 173 21.50 43.94 15.16
C GLN A 173 21.95 42.76 14.28
N GLU A 174 23.24 42.42 14.28
CA GLU A 174 23.80 41.32 13.48
C GLU A 174 23.53 39.94 14.10
N HIS A 175 23.35 39.85 15.41
CA HIS A 175 23.20 38.57 16.12
C HIS A 175 21.82 38.38 16.75
N LEU A 176 21.02 39.44 16.90
CA LEU A 176 19.72 39.41 17.55
C LEU A 176 18.81 38.30 17.01
N ALA A 177 18.69 38.16 15.68
CA ALA A 177 17.83 37.15 15.08
C ALA A 177 18.28 35.73 15.45
N MET A 178 19.58 35.45 15.36
CA MET A 178 20.15 34.15 15.72
C MET A 178 20.01 33.85 17.22
N SER A 179 20.22 34.84 18.08
CA SER A 179 20.09 34.72 19.53
C SER A 179 18.65 34.40 19.93
N VAL A 180 17.67 35.15 19.41
CA VAL A 180 16.24 34.91 19.67
C VAL A 180 15.80 33.55 19.12
N VAL A 181 16.19 33.22 17.88
CA VAL A 181 15.80 31.95 17.25
C VAL A 181 16.42 30.76 17.99
N THR A 182 17.68 30.83 18.42
CA THR A 182 18.32 29.73 19.14
C THR A 182 17.67 29.48 20.50
N ILE A 183 17.34 30.53 21.26
CA ILE A 183 16.59 30.42 22.52
C ILE A 183 15.20 29.81 22.26
N GLY A 184 14.50 30.29 21.23
CA GLY A 184 13.20 29.78 20.83
C GLY A 184 13.23 28.31 20.41
N LEU A 185 14.24 27.90 19.63
CA LEU A 185 14.45 26.52 19.19
C LEU A 185 14.79 25.60 20.35
N PHE A 186 15.60 26.04 21.32
CA PHE A 186 15.87 25.26 22.53
C PHE A 186 14.59 25.07 23.36
N SER A 187 13.83 26.14 23.56
CA SER A 187 12.54 26.10 24.26
C SER A 187 11.57 25.13 23.57
N LEU A 188 11.47 25.22 22.24
CA LEU A 188 10.66 24.30 21.44
C LEU A 188 11.15 22.85 21.58
N LEU A 189 12.46 22.61 21.52
CA LEU A 189 13.06 21.29 21.69
C LEU A 189 12.66 20.66 23.03
N VAL A 190 12.70 21.42 24.13
CA VAL A 190 12.26 20.99 25.47
C VAL A 190 10.77 20.68 25.48
N VAL A 191 9.93 21.56 24.92
CA VAL A 191 8.46 21.35 24.82
C VAL A 191 8.13 20.08 24.02
N ARG A 192 8.82 19.84 22.91
CA ARG A 192 8.67 18.62 22.09
C ARG A 192 9.15 17.36 22.81
N HIS A 193 9.97 17.50 23.85
CA HIS A 193 10.44 16.41 24.70
C HIS A 193 9.64 16.20 25.99
N ARG A 194 8.57 16.99 26.27
CA ARG A 194 7.78 16.88 27.50
C ARG A 194 7.36 15.44 27.85
N LYS A 195 6.89 14.65 26.86
CA LYS A 195 6.48 13.26 27.06
C LYS A 195 7.66 12.34 27.44
N ASN A 196 8.86 12.65 26.97
CA ASN A 196 10.08 11.92 27.31
C ASN A 196 10.55 12.27 28.72
N ILE A 197 10.46 13.54 29.11
CA ILE A 197 10.78 13.98 30.49
C ILE A 197 9.91 13.24 31.49
N VAL A 198 8.60 13.13 31.21
CA VAL A 198 7.67 12.34 32.05
C VAL A 198 8.09 10.87 32.13
N ARG A 199 8.44 10.23 31.00
CA ARG A 199 8.91 8.84 31.00
C ARG A 199 10.27 8.65 31.70
N ILE A 200 11.18 9.61 31.63
CA ILE A 200 12.45 9.57 32.36
C ILE A 200 12.18 9.60 33.86
N LYS A 201 11.32 10.53 34.33
CA LYS A 201 10.92 10.61 35.76
C LYS A 201 10.25 9.32 36.23
N ALA A 202 9.44 8.70 35.37
CA ALA A 202 8.77 7.44 35.66
C ALA A 202 9.67 6.19 35.46
N GLY A 203 10.93 6.33 35.04
CA GLY A 203 11.82 5.20 34.76
C GLY A 203 11.44 4.35 33.53
N THR A 204 10.51 4.81 32.70
CA THR A 204 9.96 4.07 31.54
C THR A 204 10.52 4.51 30.19
N GLU A 205 11.44 5.48 30.16
CA GLU A 205 12.09 5.89 28.91
C GLU A 205 13.05 4.78 28.41
N PRO A 206 12.97 4.37 27.14
CA PRO A 206 13.80 3.29 26.62
C PRO A 206 15.28 3.68 26.50
N LYS A 207 16.16 2.85 27.06
CA LYS A 207 17.62 2.98 26.97
C LYS A 207 18.18 2.39 25.66
N VAL A 208 19.26 2.97 25.14
CA VAL A 208 20.02 2.40 24.02
C VAL A 208 20.87 1.22 24.52
N SER A 209 20.82 0.10 23.79
CA SER A 209 21.68 -1.07 24.04
C SER A 209 22.88 -1.06 23.08
N PHE A 210 24.07 -1.30 23.62
CA PHE A 210 25.32 -1.34 22.85
C PHE A 210 25.82 -2.79 22.58
N ARG A 211 25.00 -3.83 22.81
CA ARG A 211 25.45 -5.25 22.73
C ARG A 211 25.29 -5.87 21.32
N LYS A 212 26.46 -6.15 20.70
CA LYS A 212 26.86 -7.14 19.67
C LYS A 212 25.92 -7.43 18.46
N ASN A 213 26.17 -6.71 17.36
CA ASN A 213 26.44 -7.33 16.05
C ASN A 213 27.47 -6.44 15.34
N ARG A 214 28.68 -6.97 15.09
CA ARG A 214 29.78 -6.23 14.44
C ARG A 214 29.45 -6.04 12.96
N PRO A 215 29.32 -4.81 12.42
CA PRO A 215 29.68 -4.55 11.03
C PRO A 215 31.21 -4.40 10.97
N SER A 216 31.84 -5.10 10.03
CA SER A 216 33.28 -5.02 9.76
C SER A 216 33.76 -3.57 9.56
N GLY A 217 34.86 -3.21 10.22
CA GLY A 217 35.41 -1.86 10.37
C GLY A 217 36.02 -1.21 9.12
N ARG A 218 35.46 -1.40 7.92
CA ARG A 218 35.84 -0.66 6.70
C ARG A 218 34.73 0.21 6.12
N VAL A 219 33.52 0.16 6.67
CA VAL A 219 32.33 0.77 6.05
C VAL A 219 32.25 2.29 6.27
N ALA A 220 32.87 2.86 7.30
CA ALA A 220 32.69 4.27 7.65
C ALA A 220 33.42 5.27 6.73
N LEU A 221 34.52 4.87 6.06
CA LEU A 221 35.38 5.81 5.34
C LEU A 221 35.13 5.87 3.81
N PHE A 222 34.44 4.88 3.25
CA PHE A 222 34.12 4.82 1.81
C PHE A 222 32.68 5.25 1.49
N LEU A 223 31.88 5.61 2.51
CA LEU A 223 30.45 5.81 2.34
C LEU A 223 30.08 7.10 1.57
N VAL A 224 30.86 8.17 1.70
CA VAL A 224 30.49 9.49 1.14
C VAL A 224 30.60 9.54 -0.41
N PRO A 225 31.67 9.04 -1.06
CA PRO A 225 31.73 8.97 -2.52
C PRO A 225 30.83 7.87 -3.11
N ILE A 226 30.68 6.73 -2.43
CA ILE A 226 29.81 5.63 -2.86
C ILE A 226 28.33 6.02 -2.77
N LEU A 227 27.93 6.89 -1.84
CA LEU A 227 26.54 7.38 -1.74
C LEU A 227 26.18 8.44 -2.78
N ALA A 228 27.15 9.22 -3.27
CA ALA A 228 26.95 10.12 -4.41
C ALA A 228 26.80 9.32 -5.73
N LEU A 229 27.61 8.28 -5.92
CA LEU A 229 27.49 7.32 -7.02
C LEU A 229 26.27 6.41 -6.90
N ALA A 230 25.84 6.05 -5.68
CA ALA A 230 24.60 5.30 -5.44
C ALA A 230 23.35 6.19 -5.55
N GLY A 231 23.45 7.51 -5.37
CA GLY A 231 22.37 8.45 -5.69
C GLY A 231 22.12 8.52 -7.21
N ALA A 232 23.19 8.63 -8.00
CA ALA A 232 23.11 8.57 -9.47
C ALA A 232 22.76 7.15 -9.99
N GLY A 233 23.33 6.11 -9.37
CA GLY A 233 23.08 4.71 -9.66
C GLY A 233 21.71 4.21 -9.15
N ALA A 234 21.09 4.84 -8.16
CA ALA A 234 19.71 4.56 -7.77
C ALA A 234 18.73 5.16 -8.77
N ILE A 235 19.02 6.33 -9.34
CA ILE A 235 18.19 6.92 -10.42
C ILE A 235 18.32 6.08 -11.70
N TYR A 236 19.51 5.56 -12.02
CA TYR A 236 19.72 4.67 -13.17
C TYR A 236 19.24 3.22 -12.90
N GLY A 237 19.40 2.73 -11.68
CA GLY A 237 19.03 1.40 -11.21
C GLY A 237 17.52 1.24 -10.93
N LEU A 238 16.82 2.32 -10.58
CA LEU A 238 15.34 2.33 -10.51
C LEU A 238 14.72 2.06 -11.89
N ASN A 239 15.41 2.42 -12.97
CA ASN A 239 15.01 2.06 -14.33
C ASN A 239 15.44 0.63 -14.73
N ALA A 240 16.62 0.17 -14.30
CA ALA A 240 17.14 -1.17 -14.62
C ALA A 240 16.50 -2.32 -13.81
N GLN A 241 15.97 -2.05 -12.61
CA GLN A 241 15.31 -3.04 -11.76
C GLN A 241 13.78 -3.08 -11.95
N ALA A 242 13.19 -1.99 -12.49
CA ALA A 242 11.78 -1.93 -12.89
C ALA A 242 11.44 -2.92 -14.03
N ASN A 243 12.40 -3.26 -14.89
CA ASN A 243 12.19 -4.10 -16.08
C ASN A 243 12.57 -5.59 -15.93
N ARG A 244 13.00 -6.05 -14.74
CA ARG A 244 13.35 -7.47 -14.54
C ARG A 244 12.10 -8.31 -14.31
N ARG A 245 11.76 -9.21 -15.23
CA ARG A 245 10.64 -10.15 -15.10
C ARG A 245 10.88 -11.11 -13.93
N LEU A 246 9.82 -11.35 -13.15
CA LEU A 246 9.83 -12.35 -12.08
C LEU A 246 9.40 -13.69 -12.66
N GLU A 247 10.16 -14.74 -12.37
CA GLU A 247 9.86 -16.10 -12.81
C GLU A 247 9.85 -17.04 -11.59
N LEU A 248 8.79 -17.82 -11.46
CA LEU A 248 8.70 -18.89 -10.48
C LEU A 248 8.54 -20.20 -11.25
N ARG A 249 9.47 -21.12 -11.00
CA ARG A 249 9.49 -22.43 -11.65
C ARG A 249 8.76 -23.45 -10.78
N LEU A 250 7.64 -23.96 -11.28
CA LEU A 250 6.77 -24.93 -10.60
C LEU A 250 6.44 -26.10 -11.52
N PRO A 251 7.20 -27.21 -11.53
CA PRO A 251 6.90 -28.33 -12.41
C PRO A 251 5.42 -28.73 -12.36
N PRO A 252 4.68 -28.79 -13.50
CA PRO A 252 5.13 -28.67 -14.89
C PRO A 252 5.00 -27.28 -15.55
N TYR A 253 4.66 -26.21 -14.82
CA TYR A 253 4.44 -24.85 -15.33
C TYR A 253 5.46 -23.82 -14.84
N ASP A 254 5.77 -22.84 -15.68
CA ASP A 254 6.49 -21.65 -15.26
C ASP A 254 5.50 -20.49 -15.16
N LEU A 255 5.55 -19.78 -14.04
CA LEU A 255 4.81 -18.54 -13.82
C LEU A 255 5.77 -17.40 -14.06
N THR A 256 5.45 -16.52 -15.02
CA THR A 256 6.30 -15.38 -15.38
C THR A 256 5.49 -14.09 -15.39
N GLU A 257 5.94 -13.08 -14.66
CA GLU A 257 5.38 -11.73 -14.78
C GLU A 257 5.74 -11.16 -16.16
N VAL A 258 4.74 -11.05 -17.04
CA VAL A 258 4.91 -10.59 -18.43
C VAL A 258 4.69 -9.09 -18.55
N GLU A 259 3.80 -8.53 -17.73
CA GLU A 259 3.50 -7.10 -17.72
C GLU A 259 3.12 -6.59 -16.32
N ARG A 260 3.36 -5.30 -16.09
CA ARG A 260 2.85 -4.55 -14.96
C ARG A 260 2.47 -3.14 -15.39
N VAL A 261 1.25 -2.74 -15.10
CA VAL A 261 0.74 -1.38 -15.36
C VAL A 261 0.19 -0.74 -14.09
N GLY A 262 0.29 0.58 -14.01
CA GLY A 262 -0.40 1.37 -12.98
C GLY A 262 -1.73 1.85 -13.52
N THR A 263 -2.81 1.73 -12.75
CA THR A 263 -4.14 2.15 -13.20
C THR A 263 -4.37 3.66 -13.14
N GLY A 264 -3.42 4.43 -12.61
CA GLY A 264 -3.63 5.84 -12.26
C GLY A 264 -4.43 6.04 -10.96
N HIS A 265 -5.11 4.99 -10.48
CA HIS A 265 -6.01 5.04 -9.32
C HIS A 265 -5.55 4.08 -8.22
N GLN A 266 -5.43 4.56 -6.98
CA GLN A 266 -5.10 3.69 -5.84
C GLN A 266 -6.27 2.80 -5.43
N ARG A 267 -5.96 1.73 -4.68
CA ARG A 267 -6.96 0.82 -4.07
C ARG A 267 -7.79 0.10 -5.14
N THR A 268 -7.12 -0.51 -6.12
CA THR A 268 -7.78 -1.49 -7.00
C THR A 268 -8.17 -2.71 -6.18
N GLU A 269 -9.41 -3.18 -6.30
CA GLU A 269 -9.94 -4.26 -5.45
C GLU A 269 -10.32 -5.49 -6.28
N ARG A 270 -11.30 -5.40 -7.19
CA ARG A 270 -11.78 -6.54 -7.99
C ARG A 270 -11.32 -6.43 -9.44
N LEU A 271 -11.14 -7.56 -10.09
CA LEU A 271 -10.85 -7.61 -11.52
C LEU A 271 -11.47 -8.85 -12.16
N THR A 272 -11.65 -8.80 -13.47
CA THR A 272 -12.23 -9.90 -14.23
C THR A 272 -11.87 -9.79 -15.71
N TYR A 273 -11.77 -10.92 -16.38
CA TYR A 273 -11.55 -10.99 -17.82
C TYR A 273 -12.90 -11.06 -18.56
N ALA A 274 -12.94 -10.44 -19.74
CA ALA A 274 -14.02 -10.56 -20.71
C ALA A 274 -13.43 -10.79 -22.10
N ASP A 275 -14.30 -10.99 -23.10
CA ASP A 275 -13.91 -11.17 -24.50
C ASP A 275 -12.83 -12.26 -24.68
N ASN A 276 -13.07 -13.45 -24.10
CA ASN A 276 -12.13 -14.58 -24.13
C ASN A 276 -10.72 -14.22 -23.62
N GLY A 277 -10.64 -13.34 -22.62
CA GLY A 277 -9.39 -12.87 -22.04
C GLY A 277 -8.71 -11.72 -22.79
N ASN A 278 -9.35 -11.16 -23.83
CA ASN A 278 -8.83 -10.00 -24.56
C ASN A 278 -9.18 -8.66 -23.90
N LEU A 279 -10.09 -8.65 -22.92
CA LEU A 279 -10.43 -7.48 -22.13
C LEU A 279 -10.24 -7.78 -20.65
N LEU A 280 -9.58 -6.88 -19.92
CA LEU A 280 -9.44 -6.96 -18.47
C LEU A 280 -10.09 -5.72 -17.85
N ALA A 281 -11.07 -5.95 -16.97
CA ALA A 281 -11.75 -4.88 -16.24
C ALA A 281 -11.29 -4.86 -14.78
N VAL A 282 -11.04 -3.67 -14.23
CA VAL A 282 -10.47 -3.49 -12.88
C VAL A 282 -11.23 -2.41 -12.12
N THR A 283 -11.78 -2.73 -10.96
CA THR A 283 -12.48 -1.76 -10.11
C THR A 283 -11.49 -0.94 -9.29
N CYS A 284 -11.77 0.37 -9.19
CA CYS A 284 -11.02 1.35 -8.41
C CYS A 284 -11.98 2.07 -7.44
N PRO A 285 -12.41 1.40 -6.35
CA PRO A 285 -13.58 1.84 -5.59
C PRO A 285 -13.40 3.17 -4.86
N ARG A 286 -12.16 3.54 -4.51
CA ARG A 286 -11.87 4.83 -3.88
C ARG A 286 -12.17 6.03 -4.79
N TYR A 287 -12.13 5.83 -6.10
CA TYR A 287 -12.26 6.87 -7.11
C TYR A 287 -13.54 6.74 -7.91
N ASN A 288 -14.43 5.81 -7.54
CA ASN A 288 -15.67 5.50 -8.26
C ASN A 288 -15.41 5.16 -9.73
N ARG A 289 -14.37 4.36 -10.00
CA ARG A 289 -13.91 4.08 -11.38
C ARG A 289 -13.82 2.61 -11.70
N VAL A 290 -13.99 2.27 -12.98
CA VAL A 290 -13.64 0.97 -13.55
C VAL A 290 -12.72 1.20 -14.74
N VAL A 291 -11.52 0.62 -14.71
CA VAL A 291 -10.55 0.75 -15.78
C VAL A 291 -10.56 -0.51 -16.63
N LEU A 292 -10.72 -0.33 -17.94
CA LEU A 292 -10.72 -1.38 -18.95
C LEU A 292 -9.38 -1.38 -19.70
N TYR A 293 -8.79 -2.56 -19.86
CA TYR A 293 -7.58 -2.78 -20.64
C TYR A 293 -7.81 -3.80 -21.74
N HIS A 294 -7.36 -3.49 -22.95
CA HIS A 294 -7.17 -4.51 -23.97
C HIS A 294 -5.91 -5.32 -23.67
N VAL A 295 -6.06 -6.64 -23.68
CA VAL A 295 -4.96 -7.59 -23.53
C VAL A 295 -4.47 -7.93 -24.94
N THR A 296 -3.31 -7.40 -25.32
CA THR A 296 -2.74 -7.60 -26.65
C THR A 296 -2.27 -9.03 -26.87
N LYS A 297 -1.99 -9.41 -28.12
CA LYS A 297 -1.45 -10.75 -28.46
C LYS A 297 -0.08 -11.03 -27.85
N SER A 298 0.65 -9.99 -27.47
CA SER A 298 1.96 -10.08 -26.81
C SER A 298 1.86 -10.06 -25.28
N ASP A 299 0.67 -10.33 -24.74
CA ASP A 299 0.38 -10.33 -23.31
C ASP A 299 0.64 -8.96 -22.64
N GLN A 300 0.28 -7.87 -23.34
CA GLN A 300 0.39 -6.50 -22.82
C GLN A 300 -0.97 -5.88 -22.52
N LEU A 301 -1.02 -4.90 -21.63
CA LEU A 301 -2.23 -4.18 -21.22
C LEU A 301 -2.22 -2.76 -21.82
N GLU A 302 -3.09 -2.55 -22.80
CA GLU A 302 -3.34 -1.23 -23.38
C GLU A 302 -4.61 -0.64 -22.78
N LEU A 303 -4.55 0.60 -22.30
CA LEU A 303 -5.73 1.27 -21.73
C LEU A 303 -6.82 1.40 -22.80
N ALA A 304 -7.94 0.72 -22.60
CA ALA A 304 -9.11 0.81 -23.46
C ALA A 304 -10.01 1.96 -23.02
N ARG A 305 -10.34 2.04 -21.73
CA ARG A 305 -11.22 3.06 -21.17
C ARG A 305 -11.05 3.22 -19.66
N ASP A 306 -11.28 4.44 -19.15
CA ASP A 306 -11.37 4.74 -17.73
C ASP A 306 -12.78 5.27 -17.40
N LEU A 307 -13.64 4.38 -16.90
CA LEU A 307 -15.06 4.64 -16.66
C LEU A 307 -15.27 5.33 -15.32
N GLU A 308 -15.96 6.48 -15.32
CA GLU A 308 -16.46 7.13 -14.12
C GLU A 308 -17.86 6.61 -13.78
N LEU A 309 -18.09 6.32 -12.51
CA LEU A 309 -19.37 5.85 -11.98
C LEU A 309 -19.91 6.85 -10.96
N GLU A 310 -21.24 6.90 -10.83
CA GLU A 310 -21.92 7.74 -9.83
C GLU A 310 -21.78 7.21 -8.39
N GLY A 311 -21.15 6.05 -8.21
CA GLY A 311 -20.96 5.44 -6.90
C GLY A 311 -19.73 4.53 -6.85
N LYS A 312 -19.52 3.91 -5.68
CA LYS A 312 -18.39 3.03 -5.40
C LYS A 312 -18.64 1.66 -6.06
N PRO A 313 -17.86 1.23 -7.06
CA PRO A 313 -17.93 -0.14 -7.55
C PRO A 313 -17.45 -1.11 -6.46
N VAL A 314 -18.24 -2.14 -6.15
CA VAL A 314 -17.94 -3.12 -5.10
C VAL A 314 -17.72 -4.53 -5.66
N ALA A 315 -18.40 -4.87 -6.74
CA ALA A 315 -18.18 -6.09 -7.49
C ALA A 315 -18.23 -5.82 -8.99
N ILE A 316 -17.51 -6.63 -9.74
CA ILE A 316 -17.55 -6.65 -11.20
C ILE A 316 -17.56 -8.10 -11.64
N TRP A 317 -18.44 -8.41 -12.60
CA TRP A 317 -18.54 -9.72 -13.20
C TRP A 317 -18.69 -9.59 -14.71
N THR A 318 -18.44 -10.67 -15.44
CA THR A 318 -18.55 -10.66 -16.89
C THR A 318 -19.35 -11.87 -17.36
N ASN A 319 -20.03 -11.65 -18.48
CA ASN A 319 -20.40 -12.70 -19.41
C ASN A 319 -19.64 -12.43 -20.71
N ARG A 320 -19.63 -13.38 -21.65
CA ARG A 320 -18.89 -13.34 -22.92
C ARG A 320 -18.96 -11.98 -23.64
N ASP A 321 -20.10 -11.29 -23.57
CA ASP A 321 -20.41 -10.08 -24.30
C ASP A 321 -20.62 -8.82 -23.42
N ARG A 322 -20.63 -8.94 -22.08
CA ARG A 322 -21.01 -7.83 -21.19
C ARG A 322 -20.25 -7.83 -19.86
N LEU A 323 -20.08 -6.64 -19.32
CA LEU A 323 -19.60 -6.38 -17.97
C LEU A 323 -20.79 -6.01 -17.08
N TYR A 324 -20.82 -6.49 -15.85
CA TYR A 324 -21.83 -6.15 -14.85
C TYR A 324 -21.11 -5.56 -13.65
N VAL A 325 -21.43 -4.31 -13.31
CA VAL A 325 -20.79 -3.60 -12.21
C VAL A 325 -21.82 -3.33 -11.12
N LEU A 326 -21.57 -3.84 -9.93
CA LEU A 326 -22.35 -3.56 -8.72
C LEU A 326 -21.79 -2.32 -8.03
N VAL A 327 -22.66 -1.37 -7.71
CA VAL A 327 -22.32 -0.04 -7.23
C VAL A 327 -23.05 0.27 -5.91
N ARG A 328 -22.30 0.80 -4.95
CA ARG A 328 -22.85 1.41 -3.73
C ARG A 328 -22.92 2.93 -3.88
N PRO A 329 -23.94 3.59 -3.30
CA PRO A 329 -23.92 5.04 -3.17
C PRO A 329 -22.69 5.50 -2.37
N SER A 330 -22.23 6.72 -2.62
CA SER A 330 -21.06 7.31 -1.95
C SER A 330 -21.47 8.24 -0.79
N GLY A 331 -20.53 8.51 0.12
CA GLY A 331 -20.76 9.45 1.23
C GLY A 331 -21.86 9.00 2.19
N ASP A 332 -22.70 9.94 2.63
CA ASP A 332 -23.81 9.67 3.54
C ASP A 332 -24.98 8.94 2.86
N GLU A 333 -25.09 9.04 1.54
CA GLU A 333 -26.16 8.40 0.77
C GLU A 333 -26.14 6.88 0.89
N ARG A 334 -24.97 6.29 1.14
CA ARG A 334 -24.81 4.84 1.33
C ARG A 334 -25.68 4.28 2.45
N HIS A 335 -26.05 5.11 3.42
CA HIS A 335 -26.86 4.74 4.56
C HIS A 335 -28.35 4.94 4.32
N VAL A 336 -28.77 5.57 3.21
CA VAL A 336 -30.17 5.93 2.99
C VAL A 336 -30.72 5.43 1.66
N LYS A 337 -29.87 5.20 0.66
CA LYS A 337 -30.27 4.68 -0.65
C LYS A 337 -29.81 3.23 -0.84
N PRO A 338 -30.60 2.40 -1.54
CA PRO A 338 -30.12 1.10 -2.01
C PRO A 338 -28.96 1.27 -3.00
N GLY A 339 -28.16 0.22 -3.16
CA GLY A 339 -27.23 0.17 -4.28
C GLY A 339 -27.92 -0.19 -5.59
N TRP A 340 -27.14 -0.30 -6.64
CA TRP A 340 -27.62 -0.71 -7.95
C TRP A 340 -26.51 -1.45 -8.69
N TRP A 341 -26.88 -2.19 -9.74
CA TRP A 341 -25.92 -2.69 -10.69
C TRP A 341 -26.28 -2.25 -12.10
N GLN A 342 -25.28 -2.19 -12.98
CA GLN A 342 -25.45 -1.77 -14.35
C GLN A 342 -24.62 -2.66 -15.27
N ALA A 343 -25.22 -3.02 -16.41
CA ALA A 343 -24.51 -3.71 -17.48
C ALA A 343 -23.80 -2.70 -18.38
N PHE A 344 -22.63 -3.08 -18.89
CA PHE A 344 -21.86 -2.33 -19.87
C PHE A 344 -21.46 -3.28 -21.00
N ASP A 345 -21.37 -2.77 -22.22
CA ASP A 345 -20.77 -3.51 -23.32
C ASP A 345 -19.24 -3.59 -23.16
N LEU A 346 -18.58 -4.29 -24.09
CA LEU A 346 -17.13 -4.48 -24.06
C LEU A 346 -16.35 -3.18 -24.36
N GLN A 347 -17.02 -2.16 -24.89
CA GLN A 347 -16.47 -0.81 -25.10
C GLN A 347 -16.65 0.07 -23.86
N GLY A 348 -17.38 -0.42 -22.85
CA GLY A 348 -17.67 0.30 -21.61
C GLY A 348 -18.84 1.28 -21.71
N GLU A 349 -19.69 1.17 -22.73
CA GLU A 349 -20.95 1.93 -22.79
C GLU A 349 -22.03 1.24 -21.94
N PRO A 350 -22.84 2.01 -21.20
CA PRO A 350 -23.91 1.46 -20.39
C PRO A 350 -24.99 0.81 -21.26
N VAL A 351 -25.39 -0.42 -20.92
CA VAL A 351 -26.45 -1.18 -21.57
C VAL A 351 -27.69 -1.16 -20.69
N GLY A 352 -28.71 -0.40 -21.11
CA GLY A 352 -29.96 -0.25 -20.37
C GLY A 352 -29.83 0.65 -19.15
N LYS A 353 -30.90 0.69 -18.34
CA LYS A 353 -30.95 1.47 -17.11
C LYS A 353 -30.35 0.69 -15.94
N PRO A 354 -29.75 1.38 -14.94
CA PRO A 354 -29.37 0.75 -13.67
C PRO A 354 -30.52 -0.04 -13.04
N VAL A 355 -30.22 -1.21 -12.50
CA VAL A 355 -31.16 -2.07 -11.78
C VAL A 355 -30.89 -1.95 -10.29
N THR A 356 -31.92 -1.59 -9.53
CA THR A 356 -31.81 -1.43 -8.08
C THR A 356 -31.47 -2.76 -7.40
N ALA A 357 -30.50 -2.71 -6.49
CA ALA A 357 -30.10 -3.81 -5.61
C ALA A 357 -30.59 -3.57 -4.17
N GLY A 358 -30.26 -4.47 -3.24
CA GLY A 358 -30.53 -4.29 -1.83
C GLY A 358 -29.74 -3.15 -1.15
N MET A 359 -29.99 -2.97 0.15
CA MET A 359 -29.20 -2.07 1.00
C MET A 359 -27.84 -2.69 1.31
N TYR A 360 -26.77 -1.91 1.12
CA TYR A 360 -25.38 -2.36 1.30
C TYR A 360 -25.08 -3.64 0.49
N PRO A 361 -25.10 -3.59 -0.86
CA PRO A 361 -24.79 -4.77 -1.66
C PRO A 361 -23.28 -5.07 -1.65
N ASP A 362 -22.88 -6.33 -1.43
CA ASP A 362 -21.50 -6.76 -1.18
C ASP A 362 -20.85 -7.47 -2.37
N ASP A 363 -21.62 -8.29 -3.08
CA ASP A 363 -21.09 -9.07 -4.19
C ASP A 363 -22.15 -9.28 -5.29
N LEU A 364 -21.67 -9.51 -6.51
CA LEU A 364 -22.49 -9.81 -7.68
C LEU A 364 -21.81 -10.89 -8.51
N VAL A 365 -22.58 -11.89 -8.90
CA VAL A 365 -22.13 -12.96 -9.80
C VAL A 365 -23.18 -13.19 -10.88
N VAL A 366 -22.76 -13.33 -12.13
CA VAL A 366 -23.64 -13.74 -13.24
C VAL A 366 -23.39 -15.20 -13.56
N THR A 367 -24.47 -15.96 -13.80
CA THR A 367 -24.38 -17.37 -14.15
C THR A 367 -23.71 -17.57 -15.50
N ALA A 368 -23.06 -18.72 -15.70
CA ALA A 368 -22.31 -19.02 -16.92
C ALA A 368 -23.20 -19.05 -18.18
N ASP A 369 -24.49 -19.34 -18.04
CA ASP A 369 -25.48 -19.26 -19.13
C ASP A 369 -25.92 -17.83 -19.46
N GLY A 370 -25.51 -16.83 -18.65
CA GLY A 370 -25.85 -15.43 -18.83
C GLY A 370 -27.29 -15.06 -18.50
N ARG A 371 -28.08 -15.98 -17.93
CA ARG A 371 -29.52 -15.77 -17.72
C ARG A 371 -29.84 -15.12 -16.38
N HIS A 372 -29.00 -15.30 -15.36
CA HIS A 372 -29.29 -14.79 -14.03
C HIS A 372 -28.13 -14.01 -13.44
N ALA A 373 -28.44 -12.92 -12.75
CA ALA A 373 -27.51 -12.23 -11.86
C ALA A 373 -27.91 -12.50 -10.41
N LEU A 374 -26.94 -12.87 -9.59
CA LEU A 374 -27.10 -13.07 -8.16
C LEU A 374 -26.44 -11.91 -7.43
N VAL A 375 -27.21 -11.22 -6.59
CA VAL A 375 -26.75 -10.06 -5.84
C VAL A 375 -26.89 -10.32 -4.36
N LEU A 376 -25.78 -10.14 -3.64
CA LEU A 376 -25.70 -10.32 -2.20
C LEU A 376 -25.76 -8.96 -1.50
N SER A 377 -26.61 -8.82 -0.49
CA SER A 377 -26.76 -7.57 0.27
C SER A 377 -26.76 -7.81 1.77
N SER A 378 -25.99 -7.02 2.52
CA SER A 378 -25.88 -7.16 3.97
C SER A 378 -27.05 -6.57 4.73
N GLY A 379 -27.74 -5.55 4.21
CA GLY A 379 -28.92 -4.98 4.89
C GLY A 379 -28.63 -4.61 6.36
N LYS A 380 -29.39 -5.19 7.31
CA LYS A 380 -29.16 -4.99 8.75
C LYS A 380 -27.86 -5.58 9.31
N GLY A 381 -27.19 -6.47 8.57
CA GLY A 381 -25.89 -7.06 8.93
C GLY A 381 -24.77 -6.02 9.13
N GLU A 382 -24.89 -4.85 8.49
CA GLU A 382 -23.99 -3.70 8.68
C GLU A 382 -24.24 -2.93 10.00
N GLY A 383 -25.12 -3.43 10.88
CA GLY A 383 -25.36 -2.90 12.22
C GLY A 383 -26.52 -1.91 12.35
N ASP A 384 -27.39 -1.79 11.34
CA ASP A 384 -28.62 -0.98 11.38
C ASP A 384 -29.85 -1.88 11.35
N GLU A 385 -30.40 -2.19 12.54
CA GLU A 385 -31.53 -3.10 12.71
C GLU A 385 -32.82 -2.68 11.98
N LYS A 386 -32.93 -1.42 11.55
CA LYS A 386 -34.09 -0.92 10.81
C LYS A 386 -34.09 -1.31 9.33
N ARG A 387 -33.01 -1.94 8.85
CA ARG A 387 -32.84 -2.31 7.44
C ARG A 387 -33.44 -3.68 7.13
N PRO A 388 -33.70 -3.97 5.83
CA PRO A 388 -34.09 -5.30 5.41
C PRO A 388 -33.10 -6.37 5.89
N ALA A 389 -33.59 -7.61 6.01
CA ALA A 389 -32.72 -8.74 6.28
C ALA A 389 -31.61 -8.86 5.22
N PRO A 390 -30.40 -9.31 5.60
CA PRO A 390 -29.40 -9.68 4.62
C PRO A 390 -29.97 -10.73 3.68
N ALA A 391 -29.69 -10.62 2.38
CA ALA A 391 -30.32 -11.48 1.39
C ALA A 391 -29.43 -11.74 0.18
N LEU A 392 -29.67 -12.89 -0.45
CA LEU A 392 -29.25 -13.23 -1.79
C LEU A 392 -30.47 -13.11 -2.72
N GLU A 393 -30.41 -12.20 -3.68
CA GLU A 393 -31.46 -11.98 -4.67
C GLU A 393 -31.01 -12.51 -6.03
N VAL A 394 -31.89 -13.25 -6.71
CA VAL A 394 -31.68 -13.80 -8.05
C VAL A 394 -32.50 -12.98 -9.03
N PHE A 395 -31.82 -12.36 -9.98
CA PHE A 395 -32.42 -11.53 -11.04
C PHE A 395 -32.43 -12.29 -12.35
N ASP A 396 -33.56 -12.28 -13.07
CA ASP A 396 -33.64 -12.71 -14.46
C ASP A 396 -33.15 -11.59 -15.39
N LEU A 397 -32.11 -11.88 -16.16
CA LEU A 397 -31.48 -10.97 -17.12
C LEU A 397 -32.18 -10.95 -18.48
N ALA A 398 -33.09 -11.88 -18.75
CA ALA A 398 -33.94 -11.85 -19.95
C ALA A 398 -35.06 -10.79 -19.82
N ALA A 399 -35.49 -10.48 -18.60
CA ALA A 399 -36.44 -9.40 -18.33
C ALA A 399 -35.80 -8.01 -18.54
N THR A 400 -36.56 -7.05 -19.07
CA THR A 400 -36.11 -5.66 -19.27
C THR A 400 -37.11 -4.67 -18.65
N PRO A 401 -36.79 -4.01 -17.51
CA PRO A 401 -35.57 -4.19 -16.71
C PRO A 401 -35.54 -5.56 -16.02
N ALA A 402 -34.35 -6.01 -15.62
CA ALA A 402 -34.16 -7.27 -14.90
C ALA A 402 -35.04 -7.30 -13.64
N GLN A 403 -35.65 -8.45 -13.36
CA GLN A 403 -36.60 -8.64 -12.26
C GLN A 403 -36.07 -9.66 -11.27
N VAL A 404 -36.36 -9.47 -9.98
CA VAL A 404 -36.08 -10.48 -8.96
C VAL A 404 -37.03 -11.65 -9.16
N VAL A 405 -36.48 -12.83 -9.41
CA VAL A 405 -37.23 -14.09 -9.56
C VAL A 405 -37.13 -14.98 -8.33
N GLY A 406 -36.08 -14.83 -7.52
CA GLY A 406 -35.91 -15.58 -6.28
C GLY A 406 -35.14 -14.79 -5.23
N ARG A 407 -35.37 -15.12 -3.95
CA ARG A 407 -34.73 -14.45 -2.82
C ARG A 407 -34.55 -15.41 -1.65
N LEU A 408 -33.35 -15.45 -1.09
CA LEU A 408 -33.01 -16.17 0.13
C LEU A 408 -32.55 -15.17 1.19
N GLU A 409 -33.21 -15.15 2.35
CA GLU A 409 -32.85 -14.27 3.46
C GLU A 409 -31.98 -15.00 4.51
N PHE A 410 -30.97 -14.31 5.01
CA PHE A 410 -30.09 -14.78 6.10
C PHE A 410 -30.57 -14.16 7.41
N ASN A 411 -31.37 -14.93 8.15
CA ASN A 411 -32.14 -14.41 9.30
C ASN A 411 -31.54 -14.71 10.68
N GLN A 412 -30.36 -15.33 10.78
CA GLN A 412 -29.75 -15.55 12.09
C GLN A 412 -29.15 -14.25 12.65
N PRO A 413 -29.19 -14.04 13.98
CA PRO A 413 -28.54 -12.89 14.61
C PRO A 413 -27.06 -12.82 14.25
N GLY A 414 -26.62 -11.67 13.74
CA GLY A 414 -25.23 -11.45 13.32
C GLY A 414 -24.90 -11.92 11.90
N ASP A 415 -25.87 -12.43 11.12
CA ASP A 415 -25.63 -12.72 9.70
C ASP A 415 -25.22 -11.43 8.95
N ASP A 416 -24.04 -11.48 8.34
CA ASP A 416 -23.46 -10.38 7.53
C ASP A 416 -22.76 -10.98 6.29
N PRO A 417 -23.49 -11.15 5.18
CA PRO A 417 -23.00 -11.82 3.99
C PRO A 417 -22.05 -10.94 3.16
N ALA A 418 -20.84 -11.42 2.84
CA ALA A 418 -19.80 -10.59 2.21
C ALA A 418 -19.25 -11.09 0.87
N ARG A 419 -19.35 -12.39 0.60
CA ARG A 419 -18.82 -13.02 -0.62
C ARG A 419 -19.77 -14.09 -1.11
N LEU A 420 -19.93 -14.16 -2.44
CA LEU A 420 -20.69 -15.19 -3.12
C LEU A 420 -19.78 -15.93 -4.10
N THR A 421 -19.83 -17.26 -4.10
CA THR A 421 -19.10 -18.09 -5.08
C THR A 421 -20.02 -19.17 -5.60
N LEU A 422 -20.18 -19.22 -6.93
CA LEU A 422 -20.96 -20.26 -7.59
C LEU A 422 -20.12 -21.53 -7.79
N SER A 423 -20.80 -22.67 -7.79
CA SER A 423 -20.27 -23.92 -8.31
C SER A 423 -20.15 -23.89 -9.82
N ALA A 424 -19.43 -24.86 -10.40
CA ALA A 424 -19.21 -24.92 -11.84
C ALA A 424 -20.52 -25.12 -12.62
N SER A 425 -21.46 -25.89 -12.07
CA SER A 425 -22.80 -26.04 -12.64
C SER A 425 -23.66 -24.78 -12.49
N GLY A 426 -23.32 -23.93 -11.51
CA GLY A 426 -24.11 -22.78 -11.08
C GLY A 426 -25.33 -23.15 -10.22
N ASN A 427 -25.59 -24.44 -9.97
CA ASN A 427 -26.72 -24.91 -9.17
C ASN A 427 -26.46 -24.84 -7.66
N HIS A 428 -25.22 -24.56 -7.25
CA HIS A 428 -24.89 -24.35 -5.84
C HIS A 428 -24.10 -23.05 -5.67
N ALA A 429 -24.19 -22.49 -4.46
CA ALA A 429 -23.39 -21.35 -4.05
C ALA A 429 -22.84 -21.52 -2.64
N ALA A 430 -21.67 -20.95 -2.40
CA ALA A 430 -21.14 -20.70 -1.07
C ALA A 430 -21.23 -19.19 -0.77
N VAL A 431 -21.75 -18.86 0.41
CA VAL A 431 -21.84 -17.49 0.91
C VAL A 431 -21.07 -17.37 2.22
N THR A 432 -20.11 -16.45 2.26
CA THR A 432 -19.34 -16.14 3.49
C THR A 432 -20.14 -15.19 4.37
N LEU A 433 -20.45 -15.59 5.59
CA LEU A 433 -21.16 -14.83 6.62
C LEU A 433 -20.15 -14.36 7.68
N LEU A 434 -19.73 -13.09 7.63
CA LEU A 434 -18.65 -12.57 8.46
C LEU A 434 -19.02 -12.40 9.93
N GLY A 435 -20.21 -11.87 10.19
CA GLY A 435 -20.63 -11.59 11.56
C GLY A 435 -20.82 -12.85 12.41
N THR A 436 -21.19 -13.97 11.77
CA THR A 436 -21.26 -15.30 12.41
C THR A 436 -20.01 -16.15 12.21
N ASN A 437 -19.07 -15.73 11.37
CA ASN A 437 -17.88 -16.51 10.96
C ASN A 437 -18.25 -17.89 10.40
N GLN A 438 -19.24 -17.93 9.51
CA GLN A 438 -19.78 -19.15 8.90
C GLN A 438 -19.75 -19.09 7.38
N MET A 439 -19.81 -20.26 6.76
CA MET A 439 -20.10 -20.44 5.34
C MET A 439 -21.47 -21.07 5.19
N ALA A 440 -22.34 -20.43 4.42
CA ALA A 440 -23.64 -20.94 4.03
C ALA A 440 -23.56 -21.60 2.65
N ALA A 441 -23.95 -22.87 2.55
CA ALA A 441 -24.16 -23.55 1.29
C ALA A 441 -25.61 -23.31 0.83
N VAL A 442 -25.79 -22.90 -0.42
CA VAL A 442 -27.08 -22.50 -0.99
C VAL A 442 -27.37 -23.34 -2.23
N ASP A 443 -28.59 -23.89 -2.29
CA ASP A 443 -29.17 -24.53 -3.46
C ASP A 443 -29.75 -23.45 -4.40
N LEU A 444 -29.33 -23.51 -5.65
CA LEU A 444 -29.73 -22.66 -6.76
C LEU A 444 -30.25 -23.47 -7.95
N ALA A 445 -30.52 -24.77 -7.79
CA ALA A 445 -31.12 -25.60 -8.84
C ALA A 445 -32.49 -25.05 -9.25
N ASN A 446 -33.30 -24.60 -8.29
CA ASN A 446 -34.48 -23.79 -8.53
C ASN A 446 -34.21 -22.31 -8.23
N ARG A 447 -34.03 -21.51 -9.29
CA ARG A 447 -33.68 -20.08 -9.19
C ARG A 447 -34.76 -19.21 -8.56
N GLU A 448 -36.01 -19.64 -8.64
CA GLU A 448 -37.14 -18.92 -8.04
C GLU A 448 -37.24 -19.18 -6.53
N GLN A 449 -36.68 -20.28 -6.05
CA GLN A 449 -36.72 -20.71 -4.66
C GLN A 449 -35.34 -21.11 -4.16
N PRO A 450 -34.38 -20.17 -4.12
CA PRO A 450 -33.05 -20.45 -3.56
C PRO A 450 -33.18 -20.85 -2.09
N ALA A 451 -32.49 -21.91 -1.68
CA ALA A 451 -32.63 -22.49 -0.35
C ALA A 451 -31.29 -22.68 0.35
N LEU A 452 -31.25 -22.46 1.66
CA LEU A 452 -30.08 -22.77 2.47
C LEU A 452 -29.99 -24.30 2.67
N ILE A 453 -28.88 -24.91 2.23
CA ILE A 453 -28.61 -26.34 2.40
C ILE A 453 -28.03 -26.59 3.80
N SER A 454 -26.96 -25.87 4.13
CA SER A 454 -26.23 -26.07 5.38
C SER A 454 -25.41 -24.84 5.76
N ARG A 455 -24.93 -24.83 7.00
CA ARG A 455 -23.95 -23.88 7.50
C ARG A 455 -22.78 -24.64 8.09
N SER A 456 -21.58 -24.12 7.89
CA SER A 456 -20.36 -24.64 8.49
C SER A 456 -19.56 -23.49 9.09
N ASP A 457 -18.94 -23.72 10.24
CA ASP A 457 -18.06 -22.73 10.84
C ASP A 457 -16.81 -22.58 9.97
N LEU A 458 -16.42 -21.34 9.72
CA LEU A 458 -15.14 -21.06 9.07
C LEU A 458 -14.03 -21.36 10.06
N GLU A 459 -13.26 -22.42 9.80
CA GLU A 459 -12.04 -22.67 10.56
C GLU A 459 -11.16 -21.42 10.55
N LYS A 460 -10.39 -21.18 11.63
CA LYS A 460 -9.33 -20.15 11.66
C LYS A 460 -8.17 -20.43 10.67
N SER A 461 -8.35 -21.37 9.76
CA SER A 461 -7.42 -21.73 8.70
C SER A 461 -7.29 -20.57 7.71
N GLN A 462 -6.06 -20.26 7.31
CA GLN A 462 -5.77 -19.20 6.34
C GLN A 462 -5.90 -19.69 4.88
N ALA A 463 -6.18 -20.97 4.66
CA ALA A 463 -6.29 -21.55 3.32
C ALA A 463 -7.73 -21.43 2.79
N PRO A 464 -7.95 -21.23 1.47
CA PRO A 464 -9.28 -21.23 0.88
C PRO A 464 -9.99 -22.58 1.10
N HIS A 465 -11.32 -22.54 1.26
CA HIS A 465 -12.15 -23.72 1.46
C HIS A 465 -12.50 -24.34 0.09
N LEU A 466 -12.26 -25.64 -0.10
CA LEU A 466 -12.82 -26.41 -1.21
C LEU A 466 -13.79 -27.46 -0.66
N SER A 467 -15.03 -27.44 -1.12
CA SER A 467 -15.94 -28.58 -0.96
C SER A 467 -15.71 -29.55 -2.12
N GLU A 468 -15.28 -30.78 -1.83
CA GLU A 468 -15.15 -31.85 -2.82
C GLU A 468 -16.43 -32.70 -2.81
N THR A 469 -17.27 -32.54 -3.82
CA THR A 469 -18.25 -33.56 -4.23
C THR A 469 -17.88 -34.02 -5.65
N GLU A 470 -18.22 -35.25 -6.01
CA GLU A 470 -17.75 -35.87 -7.27
C GLU A 470 -18.13 -35.08 -8.53
N ASP A 471 -19.15 -34.20 -8.47
CA ASP A 471 -19.71 -33.51 -9.64
C ASP A 471 -19.84 -31.97 -9.56
N ASP A 472 -19.71 -31.31 -8.39
CA ASP A 472 -19.95 -29.85 -8.30
C ASP A 472 -19.23 -29.13 -7.13
N SER A 473 -17.90 -29.02 -7.21
CA SER A 473 -17.06 -28.40 -6.18
C SER A 473 -17.06 -26.86 -6.19
N ILE A 474 -16.96 -26.23 -5.02
CA ILE A 474 -16.79 -24.76 -4.88
C ILE A 474 -15.46 -24.47 -4.18
N LEU A 475 -14.61 -23.64 -4.82
CA LEU A 475 -13.43 -23.03 -4.18
C LEU A 475 -13.74 -21.61 -3.77
N THR A 476 -13.61 -21.30 -2.49
CA THR A 476 -13.92 -19.98 -1.99
C THR A 476 -12.91 -19.49 -0.96
N ALA A 477 -12.64 -18.19 -0.99
CA ALA A 477 -11.82 -17.54 0.01
C ALA A 477 -12.60 -17.43 1.34
N ILE A 478 -11.94 -17.73 2.45
CA ILE A 478 -12.57 -17.76 3.77
C ILE A 478 -12.82 -16.35 4.34
N THR A 479 -12.18 -15.32 3.78
CA THR A 479 -12.26 -13.93 4.26
C THR A 479 -12.37 -12.94 3.11
N PRO A 480 -12.98 -11.76 3.30
CA PRO A 480 -13.24 -10.79 2.22
C PRO A 480 -11.99 -10.15 1.64
N ASP A 481 -10.94 -10.03 2.46
CA ASP A 481 -9.64 -9.49 2.08
C ASP A 481 -8.77 -10.51 1.32
N HIS A 482 -9.29 -11.71 1.10
CA HIS A 482 -8.62 -12.79 0.41
C HIS A 482 -9.36 -13.10 -0.88
N ASP A 483 -8.59 -13.52 -1.87
CA ASP A 483 -9.10 -13.97 -3.14
C ASP A 483 -8.35 -15.24 -3.53
N ALA A 484 -9.03 -16.12 -4.24
CA ALA A 484 -8.47 -17.38 -4.67
C ALA A 484 -9.00 -17.75 -6.05
N VAL A 485 -8.12 -18.19 -6.94
CA VAL A 485 -8.49 -18.66 -8.27
C VAL A 485 -7.83 -19.99 -8.58
N VAL A 486 -8.56 -20.87 -9.25
CA VAL A 486 -8.02 -22.13 -9.77
C VAL A 486 -7.32 -21.86 -11.10
N ILE A 487 -6.08 -22.32 -11.20
CA ILE A 487 -5.29 -22.39 -12.42
C ILE A 487 -5.28 -23.87 -12.84
N PRO A 488 -6.16 -24.28 -13.76
CA PRO A 488 -6.24 -25.68 -14.18
C PRO A 488 -4.95 -26.13 -14.88
N TRP A 489 -4.52 -27.35 -14.58
CA TRP A 489 -3.46 -27.99 -15.36
C TRP A 489 -4.06 -28.65 -16.61
N PRO A 490 -3.48 -28.46 -17.81
CA PRO A 490 -3.75 -29.27 -18.99
C PRO A 490 -3.86 -30.78 -18.68
N LYS A 491 -4.90 -31.40 -19.25
CA LYS A 491 -5.29 -32.82 -19.04
C LYS A 491 -4.21 -33.86 -19.36
N THR A 492 -3.06 -33.46 -19.90
CA THR A 492 -1.94 -34.33 -20.28
C THR A 492 -1.05 -34.73 -19.09
N VAL A 493 -1.26 -34.16 -17.89
CA VAL A 493 -0.53 -34.52 -16.67
C VAL A 493 -1.45 -35.33 -15.76
N ALA A 494 -1.03 -36.54 -15.38
CA ALA A 494 -1.82 -37.55 -14.65
C ALA A 494 -2.23 -37.17 -13.21
N THR A 495 -1.94 -35.96 -12.75
CA THR A 495 -2.31 -35.44 -11.43
C THR A 495 -3.57 -34.60 -11.57
N ARG A 496 -4.68 -35.08 -11.00
CA ARG A 496 -5.92 -34.32 -10.85
C ARG A 496 -5.62 -32.96 -10.21
N GLY A 497 -6.25 -31.88 -10.70
CA GLY A 497 -6.58 -30.72 -9.87
C GLY A 497 -6.18 -29.32 -10.36
N GLY A 498 -5.00 -29.13 -10.95
CA GLY A 498 -4.47 -27.76 -11.15
C GLY A 498 -3.76 -27.20 -9.93
N CYS A 499 -3.50 -25.90 -9.90
CA CYS A 499 -3.04 -25.20 -8.70
C CYS A 499 -3.98 -24.06 -8.32
N ILE A 500 -4.03 -23.74 -7.03
CA ILE A 500 -4.81 -22.64 -6.46
C ILE A 500 -3.86 -21.49 -6.19
N ALA A 501 -4.10 -20.34 -6.83
CA ALA A 501 -3.44 -19.10 -6.46
C ALA A 501 -4.31 -18.36 -5.46
N CYS A 502 -3.77 -18.05 -4.29
CA CYS A 502 -4.51 -17.36 -3.24
C CYS A 502 -3.71 -16.20 -2.63
N ILE A 503 -4.47 -15.19 -2.18
CA ILE A 503 -3.99 -14.06 -1.39
C ILE A 503 -4.06 -14.46 0.09
N LEU A 504 -2.93 -14.37 0.79
CA LEU A 504 -2.83 -14.61 2.24
C LEU A 504 -2.64 -13.29 3.01
N PRO A 505 -3.04 -13.21 4.30
CA PRO A 505 -3.26 -11.94 4.99
C PRO A 505 -2.00 -11.10 5.27
N GLN A 506 -0.79 -11.68 5.12
CA GLN A 506 0.48 -11.00 5.47
C GLN A 506 1.61 -11.19 4.45
N GLY A 507 1.33 -11.67 3.24
CA GLY A 507 2.33 -11.93 2.20
C GLY A 507 2.42 -10.82 1.13
N PRO A 508 3.63 -10.41 0.68
CA PRO A 508 3.81 -9.45 -0.42
C PRO A 508 3.57 -10.07 -1.81
N GLY A 509 2.80 -11.16 -1.90
CA GLY A 509 2.76 -12.03 -3.07
C GLY A 509 1.64 -13.05 -3.03
N LEU A 510 1.62 -13.92 -4.03
CA LEU A 510 0.64 -15.00 -4.17
C LEU A 510 1.18 -16.28 -3.54
N THR A 511 0.32 -17.00 -2.83
CA THR A 511 0.60 -18.36 -2.40
C THR A 511 0.00 -19.33 -3.41
N LEU A 512 0.77 -20.34 -3.81
CA LEU A 512 0.35 -21.35 -4.77
C LEU A 512 0.25 -22.67 -4.03
N ILE A 513 -0.93 -23.29 -4.11
CA ILE A 513 -1.26 -24.53 -3.42
C ILE A 513 -1.67 -25.56 -4.47
N ASP A 514 -1.25 -26.80 -4.31
CA ASP A 514 -1.69 -27.91 -5.15
C ASP A 514 -3.18 -28.18 -4.92
N ALA A 515 -3.99 -28.17 -5.97
CA ALA A 515 -5.44 -28.21 -5.82
C ALA A 515 -5.95 -29.57 -5.34
N ALA A 516 -5.21 -30.66 -5.54
CA ALA A 516 -5.61 -32.00 -5.10
C ALA A 516 -5.03 -32.36 -3.73
N THR A 517 -3.74 -32.13 -3.52
CA THR A 517 -3.03 -32.53 -2.30
C THR A 517 -3.07 -31.47 -1.20
N ARG A 518 -3.51 -30.24 -1.51
CA ARG A 518 -3.50 -29.07 -0.61
C ARG A 518 -2.12 -28.69 -0.08
N ARG A 519 -1.05 -29.21 -0.68
CA ARG A 519 0.32 -28.88 -0.29
C ARG A 519 0.74 -27.54 -0.89
N LEU A 520 1.53 -26.79 -0.13
CA LEU A 520 2.16 -25.57 -0.62
C LEU A 520 3.11 -25.92 -1.78
N LEU A 521 2.86 -25.35 -2.96
CA LEU A 521 3.74 -25.46 -4.12
C LEU A 521 4.81 -24.36 -4.10
N GLY A 522 4.48 -23.15 -3.67
CA GLY A 522 5.44 -22.05 -3.58
C GLY A 522 4.78 -20.68 -3.37
N GLN A 523 5.60 -19.63 -3.43
CA GLN A 523 5.13 -18.25 -3.35
C GLN A 523 5.64 -17.44 -4.53
N PHE A 524 4.74 -16.75 -5.22
CA PHE A 524 5.08 -15.81 -6.29
C PHE A 524 5.15 -14.39 -5.70
N PRO A 525 6.34 -13.78 -5.58
CA PRO A 525 6.46 -12.44 -5.03
C PRO A 525 5.84 -11.40 -5.98
N LEU A 526 5.17 -10.38 -5.44
CA LEU A 526 4.72 -9.22 -6.20
C LEU A 526 5.59 -8.00 -5.82
N ARG A 527 5.81 -7.10 -6.77
CA ARG A 527 6.57 -5.85 -6.56
C ARG A 527 5.61 -4.67 -6.65
N ALA A 528 5.86 -3.58 -5.93
CA ALA A 528 5.03 -2.40 -6.10
C ALA A 528 5.24 -1.72 -7.48
N GLY A 529 4.28 -0.89 -7.86
CA GLY A 529 4.34 -0.09 -9.10
C GLY A 529 5.53 0.87 -9.13
N SER A 530 5.93 1.30 -10.34
CA SER A 530 7.13 2.10 -10.64
C SER A 530 7.25 3.42 -9.85
N LEU A 531 6.14 3.96 -9.34
CA LEU A 531 6.09 5.19 -8.53
C LEU A 531 5.69 4.96 -7.06
N ASN A 532 5.37 3.71 -6.68
CA ASN A 532 4.91 3.37 -5.34
C ASN A 532 6.00 2.59 -4.60
N LEU A 533 6.57 3.22 -3.59
CA LEU A 533 7.61 2.69 -2.72
C LEU A 533 7.07 1.66 -1.68
N GLY A 534 5.85 1.14 -1.82
CA GLY A 534 5.24 0.22 -0.85
C GLY A 534 5.53 -1.26 -1.09
N VAL A 535 5.01 -2.14 -0.23
CA VAL A 535 4.87 -3.58 -0.51
C VAL A 535 3.63 -3.78 -1.38
N ALA A 536 3.73 -4.57 -2.46
CA ALA A 536 2.56 -4.96 -3.24
C ALA A 536 1.64 -5.81 -2.36
N ARG A 537 0.50 -5.22 -1.96
CA ARG A 537 -0.57 -5.93 -1.28
C ARG A 537 -1.60 -6.34 -2.32
N PRO A 538 -1.63 -7.61 -2.76
CA PRO A 538 -2.66 -8.07 -3.68
C PRO A 538 -4.04 -7.95 -3.03
N MET A 539 -5.05 -7.60 -3.82
CA MET A 539 -6.42 -7.37 -3.37
C MET A 539 -7.45 -8.22 -4.11
N GLY A 540 -7.18 -8.58 -5.37
CA GLY A 540 -8.05 -9.42 -6.17
C GLY A 540 -7.27 -10.17 -7.24
N LEU A 541 -7.85 -11.26 -7.71
CA LEU A 541 -7.29 -12.16 -8.72
C LEU A 541 -8.32 -12.43 -9.83
N ALA A 542 -7.85 -12.60 -11.05
CA ALA A 542 -8.64 -13.23 -12.11
C ALA A 542 -7.72 -14.04 -13.01
N PHE A 543 -8.21 -15.17 -13.50
CA PHE A 543 -7.47 -16.03 -14.41
C PHE A 543 -8.25 -16.17 -15.72
N SER A 544 -7.58 -16.00 -16.86
CA SER A 544 -8.11 -16.35 -18.18
C SER A 544 -7.49 -17.69 -18.62
N PRO A 545 -8.29 -18.77 -18.67
CA PRO A 545 -7.85 -20.06 -19.22
C PRO A 545 -7.46 -19.97 -20.71
N GLU A 546 -8.15 -19.12 -21.48
CA GLU A 546 -7.96 -18.95 -22.92
C GLU A 546 -6.59 -18.35 -23.25
N ARG A 547 -6.14 -17.42 -22.40
CA ARG A 547 -4.83 -16.75 -22.55
C ARG A 547 -3.74 -17.40 -21.69
N GLY A 548 -4.12 -18.22 -20.72
CA GLY A 548 -3.22 -18.72 -19.68
C GLY A 548 -2.59 -17.57 -18.89
N LEU A 549 -3.38 -16.57 -18.53
CA LEU A 549 -2.93 -15.36 -17.84
C LEU A 549 -3.63 -15.19 -16.51
N LEU A 550 -2.85 -14.97 -15.46
CA LEU A 550 -3.32 -14.58 -14.13
C LEU A 550 -3.10 -13.08 -13.96
N ALA A 551 -4.17 -12.33 -13.74
CA ALA A 551 -4.11 -10.93 -13.39
C ALA A 551 -4.25 -10.74 -11.87
N VAL A 552 -3.49 -9.78 -11.33
CA VAL A 552 -3.48 -9.45 -9.91
C VAL A 552 -3.60 -7.94 -9.72
N ALA A 553 -4.65 -7.49 -9.03
CA ALA A 553 -4.80 -6.10 -8.61
C ALA A 553 -4.13 -5.89 -7.25
N THR A 554 -3.51 -4.73 -7.05
CA THR A 554 -2.87 -4.39 -5.78
C THR A 554 -3.47 -3.15 -5.12
N ARG A 555 -3.38 -3.07 -3.79
CA ARG A 555 -3.86 -1.89 -3.05
C ARG A 555 -3.19 -0.58 -3.50
N SER A 556 -1.98 -0.64 -4.05
CA SER A 556 -1.28 0.52 -4.60
C SER A 556 -1.83 1.02 -5.94
N GLY A 557 -2.74 0.28 -6.59
CA GLY A 557 -3.25 0.62 -7.92
C GLY A 557 -2.39 0.09 -9.06
N SER A 558 -1.68 -1.03 -8.85
CA SER A 558 -1.00 -1.73 -9.95
C SER A 558 -1.75 -3.00 -10.32
N VAL A 559 -1.68 -3.35 -11.60
CA VAL A 559 -2.14 -4.61 -12.16
C VAL A 559 -0.94 -5.37 -12.67
N HIS A 560 -0.79 -6.61 -12.22
CA HIS A 560 0.27 -7.53 -12.64
C HIS A 560 -0.34 -8.59 -13.55
N LEU A 561 0.29 -8.84 -14.69
CA LEU A 561 -0.07 -9.91 -15.60
C LEU A 561 0.99 -11.01 -15.50
N ILE A 562 0.58 -12.21 -15.08
CA ILE A 562 1.45 -13.36 -14.87
C ILE A 562 1.04 -14.44 -15.87
N ALA A 563 1.92 -14.76 -16.81
CA ALA A 563 1.71 -15.85 -17.75
C ALA A 563 1.99 -17.19 -17.08
N VAL A 564 1.06 -18.12 -17.27
CA VAL A 564 1.18 -19.53 -16.90
C VAL A 564 1.47 -20.30 -18.19
N ARG A 565 2.69 -20.84 -18.30
CA ARG A 565 3.16 -21.52 -19.53
C ARG A 565 3.68 -22.92 -19.19
N ASN A 566 3.37 -23.88 -20.06
CA ASN A 566 3.81 -25.27 -19.90
C ASN A 566 5.31 -25.38 -20.18
N ARG A 567 6.03 -26.15 -19.35
CA ARG A 567 7.46 -26.36 -19.51
C ARG A 567 7.74 -27.51 -20.49
N PRO A 568 8.48 -27.28 -21.57
CA PRO A 568 8.92 -28.36 -22.44
C PRO A 568 10.07 -29.15 -21.77
N GLY A 569 9.80 -30.34 -21.22
CA GLY A 569 10.83 -31.28 -20.71
C GLY A 569 10.46 -32.06 -19.44
N LYS A 570 11.16 -33.19 -19.19
CA LYS A 570 10.88 -34.22 -18.15
C LYS A 570 10.39 -33.62 -16.82
N ILE A 571 9.24 -34.15 -16.36
CA ILE A 571 8.57 -33.84 -15.09
C ILE A 571 9.58 -34.00 -13.93
N GLY A 572 10.13 -32.90 -13.46
CA GLY A 572 10.98 -32.87 -12.26
C GLY A 572 10.15 -33.01 -11.00
N ASN A 573 10.75 -33.54 -9.94
CA ASN A 573 10.12 -33.71 -8.63
C ASN A 573 9.58 -32.34 -8.11
N PRO A 574 8.27 -32.19 -7.80
CA PRO A 574 7.66 -30.93 -7.39
C PRO A 574 8.18 -30.35 -6.07
N GLU A 575 8.97 -31.09 -5.29
CA GLU A 575 9.50 -30.65 -3.99
C GLU A 575 10.49 -29.47 -4.07
N HIS A 576 10.97 -29.10 -5.27
CA HIS A 576 11.98 -28.05 -5.45
C HIS A 576 11.44 -26.88 -6.30
N ALA A 577 10.50 -26.11 -5.76
CA ALA A 577 10.13 -24.82 -6.33
C ALA A 577 11.28 -23.82 -6.19
N GLN A 578 11.72 -23.22 -7.30
CA GLN A 578 12.80 -22.23 -7.29
C GLN A 578 12.32 -20.93 -7.92
N VAL A 579 12.43 -19.84 -7.17
CA VAL A 579 12.25 -18.49 -7.69
C VAL A 579 13.52 -18.11 -8.44
N ALA A 580 13.41 -17.84 -9.73
CA ALA A 580 14.52 -17.33 -10.55
C ALA A 580 14.25 -15.88 -10.93
N ILE A 581 15.26 -15.02 -10.81
CA ILE A 581 15.20 -13.67 -11.35
C ILE A 581 15.98 -13.73 -12.67
N SER A 582 15.29 -13.75 -13.81
CA SER A 582 15.96 -13.77 -15.10
C SER A 582 16.45 -12.36 -15.47
N GLU A 583 17.76 -12.23 -15.68
CA GLU A 583 18.35 -11.08 -16.36
C GLU A 583 18.36 -11.41 -17.85
N HIS A 584 17.30 -11.03 -18.57
CA HIS A 584 17.38 -11.10 -20.03
C HIS A 584 18.24 -9.92 -20.52
N GLU A 585 19.53 -10.17 -20.70
CA GLU A 585 20.38 -9.31 -21.53
C GLU A 585 19.71 -9.17 -22.89
N ASN A 586 19.43 -7.92 -23.25
CA ASN A 586 18.87 -7.54 -24.53
C ASN A 586 19.96 -7.75 -25.60
N ARG A 587 20.24 -9.00 -25.98
CA ARG A 587 20.96 -9.31 -27.22
C ARG A 587 20.02 -9.09 -28.39
N ARG A 588 19.85 -7.82 -28.77
CA ARG A 588 19.47 -7.45 -30.13
C ARG A 588 20.62 -6.65 -30.75
N ARG A 589 20.93 -7.07 -31.97
CA ARG A 589 22.02 -6.68 -32.86
C ARG A 589 22.25 -5.18 -32.97
#